data_AF-M0DWS8-F1
#
_entry.id   AF-M0DWS8-F1
#
_cell.length_a   1.000
_cell.length_b   1.000
_cell.length_c   1.000
_cell.angle_alpha   90.00
_cell.angle_beta   90.00
_cell.angle_gamma   90.00
#
_symmetry.space_group_name_H-M   'P 1'
#
loop_
_entity.id
_entity.type
_entity.pdbx_description
1 polymer ?
#
loop_
_entity_poly.entity_id
_entity_poly.type
_entity_poly.pdbx_seq_one_letter_code
_entity_poly.pdbx_strand_id
1 'polypeptide(L)'
;EIRSSEVRLSLASLPSKRLLEDATPTVRAMISTLLATNLSLSKTELAEKAGISTQSVRNHLPTLVAMGLVDETEGQCRLNLSFTDEQERHKRILPSFMLTESFTRDVLFETLEALDELTEEVIEIWVQCGPNGLPDIDRLHTMYDWVDWVRPLLSSLTEERDETVQTLSIGPEIAQQPLTEAGS
;
A
#
# COMPACT_ATOMS: atom_id res chain seq x y z
N GLU A 1 2.65 -12.39 6.55
CA GLU A 1 2.22 -11.74 5.29
C GLU A 1 1.38 -10.53 5.67
N ILE A 2 1.65 -9.38 5.05
CA ILE A 2 0.89 -8.15 5.30
C ILE A 2 0.10 -7.81 4.03
N ARG A 3 -1.20 -7.59 4.16
CA ARG A 3 -2.10 -7.26 3.04
C ARG A 3 -2.17 -5.75 2.81
N SER A 4 -2.43 -5.33 1.57
CA SER A 4 -2.62 -3.89 1.24
C SER A 4 -3.74 -3.25 2.08
N SER A 5 -4.81 -3.98 2.36
CA SER A 5 -5.90 -3.54 3.24
C SER A 5 -5.46 -3.36 4.70
N GLU A 6 -4.54 -4.18 5.20
CA GLU A 6 -3.94 -4.05 6.54
C GLU A 6 -2.97 -2.87 6.61
N VAL A 7 -2.22 -2.60 5.53
CA VAL A 7 -1.40 -1.39 5.40
C VAL A 7 -2.27 -0.15 5.44
N ARG A 8 -3.36 -0.11 4.64
CA ARG A 8 -4.34 0.99 4.69
C ARG A 8 -4.86 1.19 6.11
N LEU A 9 -5.30 0.13 6.77
CA LEU A 9 -5.85 0.20 8.14
C LEU A 9 -4.82 0.76 9.13
N SER A 10 -3.58 0.28 9.05
CA SER A 10 -2.48 0.72 9.92
C SER A 10 -2.16 2.19 9.70
N LEU A 11 -2.04 2.63 8.45
CA LEU A 11 -1.78 4.03 8.10
C LEU A 11 -2.96 4.95 8.48
N ALA A 12 -4.20 4.50 8.31
CA ALA A 12 -5.39 5.25 8.70
C ALA A 12 -5.47 5.50 10.22
N SER A 13 -4.83 4.65 11.03
CA SER A 13 -4.77 4.81 12.48
C SER A 13 -3.76 5.88 12.95
N LEU A 14 -2.85 6.30 12.06
CA LEU A 14 -1.82 7.28 12.39
C LEU A 14 -2.39 8.71 12.40
N PRO A 15 -1.94 9.57 13.34
CA PRO A 15 -2.23 11.00 13.25
C PRO A 15 -1.73 11.56 11.92
N SER A 16 -2.53 12.42 11.27
CA SER A 16 -2.19 12.98 9.95
C SER A 16 -0.80 13.61 9.89
N LYS A 17 -0.32 14.23 10.97
CA LYS A 17 1.03 14.81 11.08
C LYS A 17 2.18 13.80 10.95
N ARG A 18 1.92 12.51 11.18
CA ARG A 18 2.89 11.41 11.02
C ARG A 18 2.83 10.77 9.63
N LEU A 19 1.83 11.14 8.82
CA LEU A 19 1.74 10.72 7.43
C LEU A 19 2.45 11.77 6.58
N LEU A 20 3.41 11.34 5.76
CA LEU A 20 4.11 12.22 4.80
C LEU A 20 4.64 13.50 5.47
N GLU A 21 5.68 13.36 6.32
CA GLU A 21 6.18 14.45 7.16
C GLU A 21 6.62 15.68 6.34
N ASP A 22 7.12 15.48 5.13
CA ASP A 22 7.53 16.56 4.21
C ASP A 22 6.39 17.15 3.36
N ALA A 23 5.20 16.54 3.39
CA ALA A 23 4.07 17.02 2.61
C ALA A 23 3.40 18.26 3.24
N THR A 24 2.68 19.04 2.43
CA THR A 24 1.90 20.16 2.96
C THR A 24 0.75 19.64 3.86
N PRO A 25 0.28 20.44 4.85
CA PRO A 25 -0.87 20.07 5.66
C PRO A 25 -2.12 19.70 4.84
N THR A 26 -2.32 20.37 3.70
CA THR A 26 -3.40 20.09 2.75
C THR A 26 -3.28 18.69 2.16
N VAL A 27 -2.09 18.31 1.67
CA VAL A 27 -1.86 16.98 1.10
C VAL A 27 -2.05 15.91 2.17
N ARG A 28 -1.55 16.13 3.39
CA ARG A 28 -1.76 15.22 4.52
C ARG A 28 -3.24 15.03 4.84
N ALA A 29 -4.02 16.12 4.86
CA ALA A 29 -5.46 16.06 5.10
C ALA A 29 -6.19 15.25 4.00
N MET A 30 -5.82 15.44 2.74
CA MET A 30 -6.36 14.65 1.62
C MET A 30 -6.05 13.17 1.77
N ILE A 31 -4.78 12.81 1.99
CA ILE A 31 -4.36 11.41 2.12
C ILE A 31 -4.96 10.74 3.35
N SER A 32 -4.96 11.41 4.50
CA SER A 32 -5.60 10.91 5.72
C SER A 32 -7.09 10.65 5.51
N THR A 33 -7.79 11.53 4.79
CA THR A 33 -9.20 11.35 4.46
C THR A 33 -9.42 10.15 3.53
N LEU A 34 -8.60 10.00 2.50
CA LEU A 34 -8.69 8.88 1.55
C LEU A 34 -8.34 7.54 2.18
N LEU A 35 -7.42 7.51 3.16
CA LEU A 35 -7.08 6.33 3.96
C LEU A 35 -8.25 5.86 4.82
N ALA A 36 -8.99 6.80 5.42
CA ALA A 36 -10.07 6.53 6.37
C ALA A 36 -11.40 6.11 5.71
N THR A 37 -11.53 6.23 4.38
CA THR A 37 -12.75 5.88 3.64
C THR A 37 -12.58 4.58 2.86
N ASN A 38 -13.64 3.75 2.80
CA ASN A 38 -13.71 2.58 1.93
C ASN A 38 -14.51 2.86 0.64
N LEU A 39 -14.47 4.10 0.17
CA LEU A 39 -15.20 4.58 -1.00
C LEU A 39 -14.34 5.56 -1.78
N SER A 40 -14.48 5.56 -3.11
CA SER A 40 -14.02 6.66 -3.94
C SER A 40 -14.83 7.91 -3.63
N LEU A 41 -14.20 9.08 -3.68
CA LEU A 41 -14.82 10.36 -3.36
C LEU A 41 -14.72 11.31 -4.55
N SER A 42 -15.74 12.12 -4.80
CA SER A 42 -15.58 13.27 -5.66
C SER A 42 -14.63 14.31 -5.03
N LYS A 43 -14.12 15.25 -5.85
CA LYS A 43 -13.29 16.36 -5.34
C LYS A 43 -13.99 17.19 -4.28
N THR A 44 -15.32 17.34 -4.39
CA THR A 44 -16.13 18.09 -3.43
C THR A 44 -16.25 17.33 -2.11
N GLU A 45 -16.56 16.03 -2.15
CA GLU A 45 -16.64 15.19 -0.95
C GLU A 45 -15.29 15.06 -0.24
N LEU A 46 -14.20 14.93 -1.01
CA LEU A 46 -12.85 14.92 -0.46
C LEU A 46 -12.54 16.25 0.25
N ALA A 47 -12.88 17.38 -0.37
CA ALA A 47 -12.65 18.70 0.22
C ALA A 47 -13.44 18.87 1.53
N GLU A 48 -14.72 18.50 1.52
CA GLU A 48 -15.61 18.57 2.68
C GLU A 48 -15.09 17.70 3.84
N LYS A 49 -14.81 16.42 3.57
CA LYS A 49 -14.33 15.48 4.59
C LYS A 49 -12.95 15.84 5.12
N ALA A 50 -12.07 16.38 4.27
CA ALA A 50 -10.73 16.81 4.67
C ALA A 50 -10.71 18.20 5.34
N GLY A 51 -11.83 18.93 5.36
CA GLY A 51 -11.90 20.28 5.92
C GLY A 51 -11.06 21.31 5.15
N ILE A 52 -10.94 21.15 3.83
CA ILE A 52 -10.16 22.02 2.94
C ILE A 52 -11.01 22.55 1.80
N SER A 53 -10.49 23.51 1.02
CA SER A 53 -11.21 24.01 -0.15
C SER A 53 -11.16 23.02 -1.32
N THR A 54 -12.22 22.97 -2.14
CA THR A 54 -12.22 22.19 -3.38
C THR A 54 -11.12 22.66 -4.34
N GLN A 55 -10.75 23.94 -4.30
CA GLN A 55 -9.64 24.45 -5.09
C GLN A 55 -8.30 23.84 -4.65
N SER A 56 -8.10 23.67 -3.34
CA SER A 56 -6.93 22.98 -2.79
C SER A 56 -6.83 21.54 -3.29
N VAL A 57 -7.96 20.81 -3.32
CA VAL A 57 -8.02 19.47 -3.92
C VAL A 57 -7.62 19.52 -5.39
N ARG A 58 -8.18 20.44 -6.19
CA ARG A 58 -7.84 20.59 -7.62
C ARG A 58 -6.35 20.90 -7.85
N ASN A 59 -5.73 21.66 -6.96
CA ASN A 59 -4.33 22.04 -7.09
C ASN A 59 -3.38 20.87 -6.81
N HIS A 60 -3.69 20.01 -5.83
CA HIS A 60 -2.77 18.96 -5.37
C HIS A 60 -3.06 17.57 -5.95
N LEU A 61 -4.32 17.28 -6.31
CA LEU A 61 -4.70 15.97 -6.83
C LEU A 61 -3.92 15.55 -8.07
N PRO A 62 -3.64 16.42 -9.08
CA PRO A 62 -2.89 16.01 -10.26
C PRO A 62 -1.50 15.46 -9.92
N THR A 63 -0.82 16.03 -8.92
CA THR A 63 0.48 15.52 -8.46
C THR A 63 0.34 14.15 -7.79
N LEU A 64 -0.67 13.96 -6.94
CA LEU A 64 -0.94 12.66 -6.30
C LEU A 64 -1.26 11.56 -7.31
N VAL A 65 -1.99 11.92 -8.38
CA VAL A 65 -2.28 11.03 -9.51
C VAL A 65 -1.03 10.74 -10.33
N ALA A 66 -0.23 11.76 -10.64
CA ALA A 66 1.01 11.59 -11.40
C ALA A 66 2.03 10.70 -10.68
N MET A 67 2.07 10.76 -9.34
CA MET A 67 2.88 9.85 -8.51
C MET A 67 2.29 8.44 -8.44
N GLY A 68 1.06 8.22 -8.90
CA GLY A 68 0.38 6.93 -8.81
C GLY A 68 -0.09 6.56 -7.41
N LEU A 69 -0.14 7.53 -6.48
CA LEU A 69 -0.63 7.32 -5.11
C LEU A 69 -2.17 7.34 -5.05
N VAL A 70 -2.79 8.14 -5.91
CA VAL A 70 -4.24 8.29 -6.03
C VAL A 70 -4.65 7.98 -7.47
N ASP A 71 -5.78 7.31 -7.65
CA ASP A 71 -6.44 7.19 -8.96
C ASP A 71 -7.59 8.19 -9.06
N GLU A 72 -7.78 8.79 -10.24
CA GLU A 72 -8.93 9.64 -10.57
C GLU A 72 -9.64 9.09 -11.81
N THR A 73 -10.78 8.44 -11.60
CA THR A 73 -11.61 7.86 -12.67
C THR A 73 -13.00 8.50 -12.63
N GLU A 74 -13.48 9.05 -13.76
CA GLU A 74 -14.82 9.67 -13.88
C GLU A 74 -15.11 10.75 -12.81
N GLY A 75 -14.07 11.49 -12.38
CA GLY A 75 -14.18 12.53 -11.36
C GLY A 75 -14.27 12.01 -9.92
N GLN A 76 -14.16 10.69 -9.73
CA GLN A 76 -14.02 10.03 -8.44
C GLN A 76 -12.54 9.74 -8.18
N CYS A 77 -12.08 10.06 -6.97
CA CYS A 77 -10.72 9.83 -6.55
C CYS A 77 -10.64 8.83 -5.38
N ARG A 78 -9.65 7.94 -5.44
CA ARG A 78 -9.36 6.96 -4.38
C ARG A 78 -7.87 6.79 -4.20
N LEU A 79 -7.45 6.44 -2.98
CA LEU A 79 -6.07 6.00 -2.76
C LEU A 79 -5.85 4.65 -3.45
N ASN A 80 -4.67 4.46 -4.05
CA ASN A 80 -4.23 3.19 -4.62
C ASN A 80 -3.78 2.21 -3.52
N LEU A 81 -4.68 1.95 -2.58
CA LEU A 81 -4.59 0.87 -1.60
C LEU A 81 -5.96 0.22 -1.49
N SER A 82 -5.96 -1.11 -1.36
CA SER A 82 -7.17 -1.91 -1.22
C SER A 82 -8.02 -1.39 -0.07
N PHE A 83 -9.33 -1.28 -0.29
CA PHE A 83 -10.25 -1.01 0.80
C PHE A 83 -10.26 -2.17 1.80
N THR A 84 -10.72 -1.89 3.03
CA THR A 84 -10.79 -2.91 4.10
C THR A 84 -12.10 -3.71 4.08
N ASP A 85 -12.94 -3.51 3.05
CA ASP A 85 -14.20 -4.23 2.88
C ASP A 85 -14.02 -5.62 2.26
N GLU A 86 -15.07 -6.42 2.27
CA GLU A 86 -15.01 -7.80 1.76
C GLU A 86 -14.67 -7.92 0.26
N GLN A 87 -14.93 -6.87 -0.52
CA GLN A 87 -14.73 -6.88 -1.97
C GLN A 87 -13.27 -6.65 -2.35
N GLU A 88 -12.52 -5.89 -1.54
CA GLU A 88 -11.12 -5.55 -1.82
C GLU A 88 -10.13 -6.04 -0.76
N ARG A 89 -10.56 -6.52 0.42
CA ARG A 89 -9.62 -6.86 1.50
C ARG A 89 -8.54 -7.88 1.12
N HIS A 90 -8.81 -8.73 0.13
CA HIS A 90 -7.86 -9.71 -0.42
C HIS A 90 -7.31 -9.30 -1.80
N LYS A 91 -7.81 -8.21 -2.39
CA LYS A 91 -7.28 -7.71 -3.66
C LYS A 91 -5.94 -7.02 -3.40
N ARG A 92 -5.08 -7.10 -4.41
CA ARG A 92 -3.76 -6.46 -4.41
C ARG A 92 -3.82 -5.16 -5.20
N ILE A 93 -4.31 -4.10 -4.56
CA ILE A 93 -4.29 -2.74 -5.11
C ILE A 93 -3.19 -1.98 -4.38
N LEU A 94 -2.19 -1.50 -5.12
CA LEU A 94 -1.01 -0.81 -4.61
C LEU A 94 -0.69 0.40 -5.48
N PRO A 95 -0.01 1.42 -4.94
CA PRO A 95 0.50 2.53 -5.74
C PRO A 95 1.47 2.04 -6.80
N SER A 96 1.43 2.61 -8.00
CA SER A 96 2.20 2.11 -9.14
C SER A 96 3.71 2.15 -8.91
N PHE A 97 4.22 3.12 -8.15
CA PHE A 97 5.63 3.20 -7.79
C PHE A 97 6.11 2.03 -6.91
N MET A 98 5.21 1.34 -6.20
CA MET A 98 5.57 0.15 -5.43
C MET A 98 5.80 -1.08 -6.29
N LEU A 99 5.38 -1.03 -7.57
CA LEU A 99 5.54 -2.11 -8.53
C LEU A 99 6.82 -1.98 -9.36
N THR A 100 7.70 -1.03 -9.03
CA THR A 100 8.98 -0.85 -9.72
C THR A 100 10.06 -1.70 -9.06
N GLU A 101 11.02 -2.15 -9.86
CA GLU A 101 12.22 -2.86 -9.38
C GLU A 101 13.06 -2.00 -8.41
N SER A 102 12.90 -0.67 -8.44
CA SER A 102 13.64 0.25 -7.56
C SER A 102 12.98 0.47 -6.21
N PHE A 103 11.70 0.12 -6.01
CA PHE A 103 10.97 0.46 -4.78
C PHE A 103 11.68 -0.05 -3.52
N THR A 104 12.07 -1.34 -3.50
CA THR A 104 12.79 -1.93 -2.38
C THR A 104 14.11 -1.22 -2.10
N ARG A 105 14.86 -0.87 -3.15
CA ARG A 105 16.10 -0.10 -3.03
C ARG A 105 15.84 1.25 -2.37
N ASP A 106 14.85 1.98 -2.86
CA ASP A 106 14.54 3.33 -2.43
C ASP A 106 14.09 3.32 -0.96
N VAL A 107 13.21 2.41 -0.57
CA VAL A 107 12.77 2.25 0.84
C VAL A 107 13.94 1.92 1.76
N LEU A 108 14.84 1.01 1.36
CA LEU A 108 15.99 0.65 2.18
C LEU A 108 16.94 1.83 2.37
N PHE A 109 17.19 2.61 1.30
CA PHE A 109 18.04 3.81 1.38
C PHE A 109 17.46 4.84 2.35
N GLU A 110 16.18 5.17 2.19
CA GLU A 110 15.47 6.11 3.07
C GLU A 110 15.43 5.61 4.52
N THR A 111 15.32 4.30 4.74
CA THR A 111 15.35 3.71 6.08
C THR A 111 16.73 3.87 6.72
N LEU A 112 17.80 3.61 5.96
CA LEU A 112 19.19 3.81 6.43
C LEU A 112 19.45 5.29 6.74
N GLU A 113 18.94 6.20 5.91
CA GLU A 113 19.03 7.64 6.16
C GLU A 113 18.31 8.03 7.46
N ALA A 114 17.08 7.56 7.64
CA ALA A 114 16.27 7.85 8.83
C ALA A 114 16.87 7.27 10.13
N LEU A 115 17.62 6.18 10.04
CA LEU A 115 18.31 5.55 11.16
C LEU A 115 19.72 6.11 11.41
N ASP A 116 20.19 7.08 10.61
CA ASP A 116 21.56 7.62 10.66
C ASP A 116 22.63 6.54 10.40
N GLU A 117 22.31 5.59 9.51
CA GLU A 117 23.15 4.42 9.15
C GLU A 117 23.79 4.53 7.76
N LEU A 118 23.70 5.70 7.09
CA LEU A 118 24.35 6.00 5.81
C LEU A 118 25.86 6.24 5.96
N THR A 119 26.61 5.18 6.26
CA THR A 119 28.07 5.19 6.29
C THR A 119 28.68 5.25 4.89
N GLU A 120 29.98 5.58 4.77
CA GLU A 120 30.70 5.54 3.49
C GLU A 120 30.62 4.17 2.81
N GLU A 121 30.64 3.08 3.59
CA GLU A 121 30.49 1.72 3.08
C GLU A 121 29.08 1.47 2.51
N VAL A 122 28.04 1.97 3.17
CA VAL A 122 26.66 1.90 2.66
C VAL A 122 26.52 2.72 1.37
N ILE A 123 27.09 3.93 1.32
CA ILE A 123 27.07 4.75 0.10
C ILE A 123 27.78 4.03 -1.05
N GLU A 124 28.90 3.35 -0.77
CA GLU A 124 29.61 2.55 -1.77
C GLU A 124 28.72 1.47 -2.39
N ILE A 125 27.90 0.78 -1.57
CA ILE A 125 26.93 -0.23 -2.03
C ILE A 125 25.94 0.36 -3.03
N TRP A 126 25.48 1.61 -2.83
CA TRP A 126 24.55 2.30 -3.72
C TRP A 126 25.18 2.88 -4.98
N VAL A 127 26.48 3.19 -4.95
CA VAL A 127 27.22 3.70 -6.12
C VAL A 127 27.71 2.56 -7.01
N GLN A 128 28.08 1.43 -6.43
CA GLN A 128 28.59 0.24 -7.14
C GLN A 128 27.47 -0.76 -7.44
N CYS A 129 26.42 -0.30 -8.13
CA CYS A 129 25.34 -1.18 -8.54
C CYS A 129 25.82 -2.33 -9.43
N GLY A 130 25.21 -3.50 -9.25
CA GLY A 130 25.44 -4.66 -10.10
C GLY A 130 24.92 -4.47 -11.54
N PRO A 131 25.06 -5.48 -12.41
CA PRO A 131 24.65 -5.40 -13.82
C PRO A 131 23.17 -5.09 -14.05
N ASN A 132 22.32 -5.31 -13.04
CA ASN A 132 20.89 -4.99 -13.04
C ASN A 132 20.58 -3.55 -12.58
N GLY A 133 21.60 -2.74 -12.26
CA GLY A 133 21.42 -1.38 -11.75
C GLY A 133 20.94 -1.31 -10.30
N LEU A 134 20.93 -2.43 -9.57
CA LEU A 134 20.55 -2.51 -8.17
C LEU A 134 21.78 -2.62 -7.26
N PRO A 135 21.74 -2.02 -6.05
CA PRO A 135 22.77 -2.21 -5.05
C PRO A 135 22.84 -3.65 -4.57
N ASP A 136 24.01 -4.03 -4.03
CA ASP A 136 24.20 -5.33 -3.38
C ASP A 136 23.49 -5.35 -2.01
N ILE A 137 22.19 -5.63 -2.04
CA ILE A 137 21.38 -5.71 -0.82
C ILE A 137 21.77 -6.91 0.06
N ASP A 138 22.43 -7.94 -0.49
CA ASP A 138 22.88 -9.08 0.31
C ASP A 138 24.06 -8.68 1.22
N ARG A 139 24.91 -7.75 0.77
CA ARG A 139 25.95 -7.13 1.60
C ARG A 139 25.35 -6.34 2.77
N LEU A 140 24.25 -5.62 2.56
CA LEU A 140 23.55 -4.87 3.63
C LEU A 140 23.04 -5.77 4.76
N HIS A 141 22.49 -6.93 4.44
CA HIS A 141 22.04 -7.89 5.46
C HIS A 141 23.19 -8.28 6.40
N THR A 142 24.41 -8.38 5.89
CA THR A 142 25.59 -8.70 6.73
C THR A 142 25.94 -7.57 7.71
N MET A 143 25.50 -6.33 7.42
CA MET A 143 25.78 -5.14 8.21
C MET A 143 24.67 -4.85 9.22
N TYR A 144 23.40 -5.14 8.87
CA TYR A 144 22.24 -4.71 9.64
C TYR A 144 21.16 -5.81 9.74
N ASP A 145 20.98 -6.36 10.94
CA ASP A 145 20.00 -7.42 11.24
C ASP A 145 18.54 -7.02 10.89
N TRP A 146 18.21 -5.73 10.91
CA TRP A 146 16.86 -5.27 10.60
C TRP A 146 16.51 -5.43 9.11
N VAL A 147 17.51 -5.52 8.23
CA VAL A 147 17.32 -5.73 6.78
C VAL A 147 16.65 -7.08 6.52
N ASP A 148 16.98 -8.10 7.30
CA ASP A 148 16.35 -9.43 7.25
C ASP A 148 14.87 -9.39 7.62
N TRP A 149 14.48 -8.45 8.49
CA TRP A 149 13.08 -8.28 8.86
C TRP A 149 12.31 -7.49 7.80
N VAL A 150 12.92 -6.45 7.23
CA VAL A 150 12.25 -5.56 6.25
C VAL A 150 12.15 -6.18 4.86
N ARG A 151 13.16 -6.92 4.39
CA ARG A 151 13.17 -7.47 3.02
C ARG A 151 11.95 -8.36 2.75
N PRO A 152 11.61 -9.38 3.59
CA PRO A 152 10.44 -10.22 3.37
C PRO A 152 9.13 -9.44 3.46
N LEU A 153 9.08 -8.38 4.27
CA LEU A 153 7.91 -7.51 4.37
C LEU A 153 7.68 -6.75 3.06
N LEU A 154 8.73 -6.15 2.48
CA LEU A 154 8.64 -5.44 1.21
C LEU A 154 8.27 -6.40 0.07
N SER A 155 8.92 -7.57 -0.02
CA SER A 155 8.56 -8.63 -0.96
C SER A 155 7.11 -9.09 -0.80
N SER A 156 6.62 -9.27 0.43
CA SER A 156 5.24 -9.65 0.71
C SER A 156 4.21 -8.64 0.22
N LEU A 157 4.59 -7.36 0.08
CA LEU A 157 3.73 -6.33 -0.49
C LEU A 157 3.84 -6.31 -2.02
N THR A 158 5.03 -6.54 -2.59
CA THR A 158 5.32 -6.33 -4.02
C THR A 158 5.25 -7.59 -4.89
N GLU A 159 5.20 -8.79 -4.34
CA GLU A 159 5.05 -10.03 -5.11
C GLU A 159 3.59 -10.30 -5.50
N GLU A 160 3.37 -10.65 -6.76
CA GLU A 160 2.07 -11.07 -7.27
C GLU A 160 1.83 -12.53 -6.86
N ARG A 161 0.81 -12.75 -6.03
CA ARG A 161 0.35 -14.11 -5.74
C ARG A 161 -0.79 -14.44 -6.67
N ASP A 162 -0.57 -15.50 -7.44
CA ASP A 162 -1.64 -16.21 -8.11
C ASP A 162 -2.44 -16.95 -7.03
N GLU A 163 -3.35 -16.24 -6.37
CA GLU A 163 -4.34 -16.85 -5.49
C GLU A 163 -5.32 -17.64 -6.37
N THR A 164 -4.87 -18.78 -6.87
CA THR A 164 -5.80 -19.87 -7.15
C THR A 164 -6.47 -20.17 -5.82
N VAL A 165 -7.68 -19.64 -5.65
CA VAL A 165 -8.57 -20.00 -4.56
C VAL A 165 -8.79 -21.49 -4.68
N GLN A 166 -7.95 -22.28 -4.01
CA GLN A 166 -8.25 -23.67 -3.76
C GLN A 166 -9.40 -23.67 -2.78
N THR A 167 -10.61 -23.83 -3.31
CA THR A 167 -11.79 -24.16 -2.52
C THR A 167 -11.51 -25.49 -1.83
N LEU A 168 -10.92 -25.42 -0.65
CA LEU A 168 -10.77 -26.55 0.26
C LEU A 168 -12.16 -26.84 0.82
N SER A 169 -12.80 -27.88 0.28
CA SER A 169 -14.02 -28.45 0.86
C SER A 169 -13.63 -29.14 2.17
N ILE A 170 -13.78 -28.43 3.30
CA ILE A 170 -13.64 -29.00 4.63
C ILE A 170 -15.05 -29.20 5.19
N GLY A 171 -15.53 -30.43 5.09
CA GLY A 171 -16.81 -30.87 5.65
C GLY A 171 -17.26 -32.19 5.00
N PRO A 172 -18.01 -33.05 5.70
CA PRO A 172 -18.60 -34.22 5.05
C PRO A 172 -19.54 -33.76 3.93
N GLU A 173 -19.58 -34.49 2.82
CA GLU A 173 -20.59 -34.29 1.78
C GLU A 173 -21.98 -34.44 2.41
N ILE A 174 -22.66 -33.31 2.65
CA ILE A 174 -24.05 -33.32 3.07
C ILE A 174 -24.87 -33.61 1.82
N ALA A 175 -25.20 -34.89 1.62
CA ALA A 175 -26.23 -35.28 0.68
C ALA A 175 -27.58 -34.73 1.17
N GLN A 176 -27.97 -33.54 0.68
CA GLN A 176 -29.30 -33.00 0.93
C GLN A 176 -30.31 -33.84 0.15
N GLN A 177 -31.09 -34.67 0.86
CA GLN A 177 -32.30 -35.26 0.28
C GLN A 177 -33.47 -34.28 0.40
N PRO A 178 -34.23 -34.06 -0.67
CA PRO A 178 -35.40 -33.18 -0.63
C PRO A 178 -36.45 -33.75 0.32
N LEU A 179 -36.99 -32.88 1.18
CA LEU A 179 -38.12 -33.20 2.04
C LEU A 179 -39.33 -33.48 1.14
N THR A 180 -39.72 -34.74 1.00
CA THR A 180 -40.97 -35.10 0.34
C THR A 180 -42.10 -34.79 1.31
N GLU A 181 -42.96 -33.86 0.92
CA GLU A 181 -44.22 -33.55 1.62
C GLU A 181 -45.05 -34.83 1.79
N ALA A 182 -45.25 -35.26 3.04
CA ALA A 182 -46.26 -36.24 3.39
C ALA A 182 -47.41 -35.51 4.08
N GLY A 183 -48.29 -34.93 3.25
CA GLY A 183 -49.64 -34.56 3.66
C GLY A 183 -50.60 -35.70 3.35
N SER A 184 -51.09 -36.38 4.38
CA SER A 184 -52.46 -36.91 4.55
C SER A 184 -52.59 -37.58 5.91
#